data_AF-K1T2K7-F1
#
_entry.id   AF-K1T2K7-F1
#
_cell.length_a   1.000
_cell.length_b   1.000
_cell.length_c   1.000
_cell.angle_alpha   90.00
_cell.angle_beta   90.00
_cell.angle_gamma   90.00
#
_symmetry.space_group_name_H-M   'P 1'
#
loop_
_entity.id
_entity.type
_entity.pdbx_description
1 polymer ?
#
loop_
_entity_poly.entity_id
_entity_poly.type
_entity_poly.pdbx_seq_one_letter_code
_entity_poly.pdbx_strand_id
1 'polypeptide(L)' 'TEVKYQFSYPNLYLYSGFMVHTLDMFYEVKVKDDTHIEAMDDAEESFWIPLSRLNPDEFAFDSIRKGLHRYLETKLG' A
#
# COMPACT_ATOMS: atom_id res chain seq x y z
N THR A 1 -9.29 17.34 1.63
CA THR A 1 -8.75 16.01 1.94
C THR A 1 -9.91 15.07 2.13
N GLU A 2 -9.89 13.91 1.47
CA GLU A 2 -10.92 12.86 1.54
C GLU A 2 -10.23 11.52 1.76
N VAL A 3 -10.80 10.66 2.60
CA VAL A 3 -10.30 9.30 2.86
C VAL A 3 -11.43 8.32 2.57
N LYS A 4 -11.18 7.38 1.66
CA LYS A 4 -12.15 6.36 1.27
C LYS A 4 -11.58 4.97 1.54
N TYR A 5 -12.22 4.24 2.45
CA TYR A 5 -11.94 2.83 2.67
C TYR A 5 -12.28 2.02 1.41
N GLN A 6 -11.41 1.08 1.05
CA GLN A 6 -11.61 0.20 -0.10
C GLN A 6 -11.93 -1.23 0.35
N PHE A 7 -11.00 -1.85 1.09
CA PHE A 7 -11.10 -3.23 1.57
C PHE A 7 -9.98 -3.52 2.58
N SER A 8 -9.97 -4.74 3.12
CA SER A 8 -8.92 -5.25 4.00
C SER A 8 -8.58 -6.70 3.67
N TYR A 9 -7.35 -7.11 4.02
CA TYR A 9 -6.87 -8.49 3.91
C TYR A 9 -6.16 -8.92 5.19
N PRO A 10 -6.34 -10.16 5.65
CA PRO A 10 -5.51 -10.71 6.71
C PRO A 10 -4.05 -10.83 6.23
N ASN A 11 -3.11 -10.63 7.13
CA ASN A 11 -1.68 -10.73 6.87
C ASN A 11 -0.96 -11.46 8.01
N LEU A 12 0.21 -12.01 7.72
CA LEU A 12 1.10 -12.65 8.68
C LEU A 12 2.44 -11.90 8.68
N TYR A 13 2.77 -11.29 9.81
CA TYR A 13 3.99 -10.50 9.98
C TYR A 13 4.96 -11.23 10.90
N LEU A 14 6.16 -11.53 10.41
CA LEU A 14 7.22 -12.12 11.24
C LEU A 14 7.83 -11.02 12.12
N TYR A 15 7.50 -11.04 13.41
CA TYR A 15 8.00 -10.06 14.38
C TYR A 15 8.76 -10.79 15.48
N SER A 16 10.00 -10.38 15.75
CA SER A 16 10.82 -10.94 16.84
C SER A 16 10.86 -12.49 16.89
N GLY A 17 10.85 -13.15 15.71
CA GLY A 17 10.95 -14.61 15.58
C GLY A 17 9.62 -15.37 15.68
N PHE A 18 8.46 -14.70 15.73
CA PHE A 18 7.15 -15.35 15.71
C PHE A 18 6.18 -14.69 14.73
N MET A 19 5.20 -15.48 14.26
CA MET A 19 4.19 -15.00 13.31
C MET A 19 3.07 -14.26 14.06
N VAL A 20 2.85 -13.01 13.66
CA VAL A 20 1.77 -12.16 14.18
C VAL A 20 0.66 -12.10 13.13
N HIS A 21 -0.57 -12.42 13.54
CA HIS A 21 -1.75 -12.16 12.74
C HIS A 21 -2.04 -10.66 12.74
N THR A 22 -2.05 -10.07 11.55
CA THR A 22 -2.32 -8.65 11.34
C THR A 22 -3.44 -8.48 10.31
N LEU A 23 -3.99 -7.27 10.22
CA LEU A 23 -5.00 -6.91 9.24
C LEU A 23 -4.52 -5.67 8.51
N ASP A 24 -4.34 -5.78 7.20
CA ASP A 24 -3.98 -4.64 6.36
C ASP A 24 -5.26 -4.00 5.82
N MET A 25 -5.36 -2.68 5.97
CA MET A 25 -6.51 -1.90 5.54
C MET A 25 -6.10 -0.93 4.44
N PHE A 26 -6.82 -0.93 3.33
CA PHE A 26 -6.47 -0.17 2.14
C PHE A 26 -7.42 1.03 1.98
N TYR A 27 -6.83 2.20 1.78
CA TYR A 27 -7.54 3.47 1.63
C TYR A 27 -7.08 4.20 0.38
N GLU A 28 -8.02 4.85 -0.30
CA GLU A 28 -7.74 5.85 -1.32
C GLU A 28 -7.88 7.23 -0.68
N VAL A 29 -6.81 8.02 -0.73
CA VAL A 29 -6.74 9.32 -0.08
C VAL A 29 -6.53 10.41 -1.11
N LYS A 30 -7.40 11.43 -1.09
CA LYS A 30 -7.18 12.68 -1.82
C LYS A 30 -6.58 13.69 -0.87
N VAL A 31 -5.34 14.07 -1.09
CA VAL A 31 -4.66 15.15 -0.36
C VAL A 31 -4.94 16.49 -1.03
N LYS A 32 -4.68 17.59 -0.31
CA LYS A 32 -4.83 18.95 -0.88
C LYS A 32 -3.64 19.34 -1.75
N ASP A 33 -2.47 18.81 -1.44
CA ASP A 33 -1.19 19.10 -2.06
C ASP A 33 -0.34 17.83 -1.98
N ASP A 34 0.19 17.40 -3.12
CA ASP A 34 1.04 16.23 -3.34
C ASP A 34 2.41 16.61 -3.95
N THR A 35 2.73 17.91 -4.00
CA THR A 35 3.97 18.42 -4.61
C THR A 35 5.21 18.16 -3.77
N HIS A 36 5.04 17.91 -2.48
CA HIS A 36 6.12 17.57 -1.55
C HIS A 36 5.85 16.22 -0.88
N ILE A 37 6.81 15.32 -1.02
CA ILE A 37 6.88 14.04 -0.32
C ILE A 37 8.29 13.90 0.27
N GLU A 38 8.36 13.38 1.49
CA GLU A 38 9.61 13.21 2.22
C GLU A 38 9.51 11.89 2.99
N ALA A 39 10.57 11.08 2.90
CA ALA A 39 10.73 9.91 3.75
C ALA A 39 11.18 10.38 5.14
N MET A 40 10.50 9.90 6.18
CA MET A 40 10.82 10.23 7.58
C MET A 40 11.80 9.19 8.15
N ASP A 41 11.64 8.79 9.40
CA ASP A 41 12.50 7.82 10.08
C ASP A 41 12.24 6.36 9.70
N ASP A 42 11.01 6.03 9.32
CA ASP A 42 10.59 4.65 9.02
C ASP A 42 10.80 4.20 7.57
N ALA A 43 11.18 5.10 6.65
CA ALA A 43 11.35 4.82 5.23
C ALA A 43 12.67 5.41 4.70
N GLU A 44 13.30 4.74 3.75
CA GLU A 44 14.56 5.20 3.15
C GLU A 44 14.34 6.29 2.08
N GLU A 45 13.29 6.15 1.25
CA GLU A 45 12.97 7.09 0.17
C GLU A 45 11.46 7.16 -0.08
N SER A 46 10.97 8.28 -0.64
CA SER A 46 9.61 8.41 -1.16
C SER A 46 9.61 9.03 -2.56
N PHE A 47 8.80 8.47 -3.47
CA PHE A 47 8.65 8.93 -4.84
C PHE A 47 7.27 8.59 -5.41
N TRP A 48 6.87 9.30 -6.46
CA TRP A 48 5.63 9.04 -7.18
C TRP A 48 5.84 8.03 -8.32
N ILE A 49 4.99 7.01 -8.39
CA ILE A 49 5.00 6.00 -9.45
C ILE A 49 3.68 6.03 -10.22
N PRO A 50 3.69 6.11 -11.57
CA PRO A 50 2.48 5.92 -12.36
C PRO A 50 1.84 4.56 -12.08
N LEU A 51 0.51 4.51 -11.91
CA LEU A 51 -0.19 3.25 -11.60
C LEU A 51 0.11 2.13 -12.60
N SER A 52 0.28 2.45 -13.88
CA SER A 52 0.63 1.49 -14.94
C SER A 52 2.04 0.91 -14.84
N ARG A 53 2.89 1.48 -13.99
CA ARG A 53 4.26 1.01 -13.74
C ARG A 53 4.42 0.34 -12.38
N LEU A 54 3.38 0.34 -11.54
CA LEU A 54 3.42 -0.40 -10.28
C LEU A 54 3.46 -1.90 -10.56
N ASN A 55 4.45 -2.57 -9.98
CA ASN A 55 4.58 -4.01 -10.02
C ASN A 55 4.25 -4.59 -8.62
N PRO A 56 3.10 -5.25 -8.43
CA PRO A 56 2.76 -5.83 -7.14
C PRO A 56 3.82 -6.79 -6.59
N ASP A 57 4.58 -7.50 -7.43
CA ASP A 57 5.58 -8.47 -6.99
C ASP A 57 6.79 -7.85 -6.26
N GLU A 58 6.98 -6.53 -6.36
CA GLU A 58 8.03 -5.79 -5.65
C GLU A 58 7.69 -5.58 -4.16
N PHE A 59 6.46 -5.83 -3.74
CA PHE A 59 6.01 -5.65 -2.36
C PHE A 59 6.16 -6.93 -1.55
N ALA A 60 6.68 -6.85 -0.33
CA ALA A 60 7.04 -8.01 0.49
C ALA A 60 5.84 -8.85 0.97
N PHE A 61 4.71 -8.22 1.30
CA PHE A 61 3.56 -8.88 1.94
C PHE A 61 2.47 -9.29 0.94
N ASP A 62 1.98 -10.54 1.08
CA ASP A 62 0.91 -11.10 0.26
C ASP A 62 -0.37 -10.27 0.26
N SER A 63 -0.74 -9.71 1.41
CA SER A 63 -1.89 -8.81 1.58
C SER A 63 -1.77 -7.57 0.70
N ILE A 64 -0.57 -6.96 0.66
CA ILE A 64 -0.27 -5.78 -0.16
C ILE A 64 -0.31 -6.14 -1.64
N ARG A 65 0.33 -7.25 -2.05
CA ARG A 65 0.29 -7.72 -3.44
C ARG A 65 -1.14 -7.91 -3.93
N LYS A 66 -1.96 -8.64 -3.16
CA LYS A 66 -3.39 -8.86 -3.46
C LYS A 66 -4.18 -7.55 -3.50
N GLY A 67 -3.91 -6.65 -2.56
CA GLY A 67 -4.55 -5.34 -2.51
C GLY A 67 -4.24 -4.49 -3.75
N LEU A 68 -2.98 -4.44 -4.17
CA LEU A 68 -2.56 -3.73 -5.37
C LEU A 68 -3.16 -4.33 -6.64
N HIS A 69 -3.14 -5.66 -6.82
CA HIS A 69 -3.79 -6.30 -7.97
C HIS A 69 -5.26 -5.89 -8.09
N ARG A 70 -6.02 -6.05 -6.99
CA ARG A 70 -7.43 -5.67 -6.96
C ARG A 70 -7.63 -4.18 -7.25
N TYR A 71 -6.82 -3.31 -6.66
CA TYR A 71 -6.96 -1.87 -6.85
C TYR A 71 -6.66 -1.47 -8.30
N LEU A 72 -5.58 -1.99 -8.89
CA LEU A 72 -5.19 -1.69 -10.27
C LEU A 72 -6.23 -2.18 -11.28
N GLU A 73 -6.83 -3.36 -11.08
CA GLU A 73 -7.94 -3.84 -11.91
C GLU A 73 -9.12 -2.85 -11.95
N THR A 74 -9.43 -2.19 -10.82
CA THR A 74 -10.52 -1.19 -10.78
C THR A 74 -10.17 0.17 -11.40
N LYS A 75 -8.88 0.45 -11.66
CA LYS A 75 -8.40 1.75 -12.14
C LYS A 75 -7.87 1.72 -13.57
N LEU A 76 -7.37 0.57 -14.01
CA LEU A 76 -6.72 0.38 -15.31
C LEU A 76 -7.45 -0.62 -16.22
N GLY A 77 -8.39 -1.40 -15.67
CA GLY A 77 -9.31 -2.25 -16.44
C GLY A 77 -10.51 -1.46 -16.95
#